data_AF-A0A7X8A8V6-F1
#
_entry.id   AF-A0A7X8A8V6-F1
#
_cell.length_a   1.000
_cell.length_b   1.000
_cell.length_c   1.000
_cell.angle_alpha   90.00
_cell.angle_beta   90.00
_cell.angle_gamma   90.00
#
_symmetry.space_group_name_H-M   'P 1'
#
loop_
_entity.id
_entity.type
_entity.pdbx_description
1 polymer ?
#
loop_
_entity_poly.entity_id
_entity_poly.type
_entity_poly.pdbx_seq_one_letter_code
_entity_poly.pdbx_strand_id
1 'polypeptide(L)'
;MVRKRQDRRSPLYMISVVSRMLEVHPQTLRMYEREGFICPHRINRQRLYSDEDLDRLNLVIRLTKELGVNKAGVDIILRMRNQLTAMQNEMNEMMRYLDDDVRSDFEERIRKVFEEK
;
A
#
# COMPACT_ATOMS: atom_id res chain seq x y z
N MET A 1 8.19 -21.72 12.66
CA MET A 1 8.71 -20.87 11.56
C MET A 1 7.79 -19.68 11.39
N VAL A 2 8.16 -18.53 11.95
CA VAL A 2 7.43 -17.27 11.75
C VAL A 2 7.71 -16.80 10.33
N ARG A 3 6.69 -16.73 9.47
CA ARG A 3 6.81 -16.08 8.15
C ARG A 3 7.24 -14.64 8.42
N LYS A 4 8.52 -14.34 8.15
CA LYS A 4 9.10 -13.00 8.09
C LYS A 4 8.08 -12.12 7.36
N ARG A 5 7.64 -10.98 7.94
CA ARG A 5 6.73 -10.03 7.27
C ARG A 5 7.29 -9.78 5.87
N GLN A 6 6.67 -10.41 4.87
CA GLN A 6 7.12 -10.33 3.50
C GLN A 6 6.91 -8.87 3.10
N ASP A 7 7.94 -8.22 2.56
CA ASP A 7 7.79 -6.88 2.00
C ASP A 7 6.68 -6.96 0.95
N ARG A 8 5.54 -6.29 1.20
CA ARG A 8 4.35 -6.35 0.33
C ARG A 8 4.61 -5.76 -1.05
N ARG A 9 5.73 -5.04 -1.22
CA ARG A 9 6.22 -4.52 -2.50
C ARG A 9 7.13 -5.49 -3.24
N SER A 10 7.54 -6.59 -2.60
CA SER A 10 8.35 -7.60 -3.25
C SER A 10 7.55 -8.23 -4.40
N PRO A 11 8.06 -8.19 -5.64
CA PRO A 11 7.32 -8.67 -6.79
C PRO A 11 7.45 -10.19 -6.89
N LEU A 12 6.35 -10.91 -6.69
CA LEU A 12 6.33 -12.38 -6.51
C LEU A 12 5.50 -13.11 -7.56
N TYR A 13 4.46 -12.47 -8.10
CA TYR A 13 3.46 -13.16 -8.92
C TYR A 13 3.65 -12.88 -10.40
N MET A 14 3.57 -13.90 -11.25
CA MET A 14 3.49 -13.71 -12.70
C MET A 14 2.06 -13.38 -13.14
N ILE A 15 1.89 -12.74 -14.30
CA ILE A 15 0.56 -12.39 -14.82
C ILE A 15 -0.41 -13.58 -14.91
N SER A 16 0.08 -14.79 -15.21
CA SER A 16 -0.73 -16.00 -15.26
C SER A 16 -1.28 -16.42 -13.90
N VAL A 17 -0.53 -16.13 -12.82
CA VAL A 17 -0.97 -16.37 -11.44
C VAL A 17 -1.99 -15.31 -11.06
N VAL A 18 -1.67 -14.03 -11.29
CA VAL A 18 -2.58 -12.90 -10.98
C VAL A 18 -3.91 -13.01 -11.72
N SER A 19 -3.89 -13.40 -12.99
CA SER A 19 -5.09 -13.63 -13.80
C SER A 19 -6.02 -14.67 -13.20
N ARG A 20 -5.48 -15.75 -12.62
CA ARG A 20 -6.27 -16.78 -11.92
C ARG A 20 -6.76 -16.28 -10.57
N MET A 21 -5.94 -15.56 -9.82
CA MET A 21 -6.29 -15.05 -8.49
C MET A 21 -7.41 -14.00 -8.54
N LEU A 22 -7.41 -13.15 -9.57
CA LEU A 22 -8.40 -12.08 -9.74
C LEU A 22 -9.54 -12.47 -10.70
N GLU A 23 -9.52 -13.68 -11.25
CA GLU A 23 -10.49 -14.16 -12.24
C GLU A 23 -10.67 -13.18 -13.43
N VAL A 24 -9.56 -12.59 -13.87
CA VAL A 24 -9.52 -11.59 -14.94
C VAL A 24 -8.59 -12.05 -16.05
N HIS A 25 -9.04 -11.90 -17.30
CA HIS A 25 -8.24 -12.29 -18.47
C HIS A 25 -6.91 -11.51 -18.53
N PRO A 26 -5.78 -12.14 -18.90
CA PRO A 26 -4.46 -11.47 -18.93
C PRO A 26 -4.41 -10.23 -19.84
N GLN A 27 -5.24 -10.18 -20.89
CA GLN A 27 -5.32 -9.01 -21.76
C GLN A 27 -5.92 -7.79 -21.04
N THR A 28 -6.86 -7.99 -20.13
CA THR A 28 -7.46 -6.92 -19.32
C THR A 28 -6.44 -6.40 -18.30
N LEU A 29 -5.64 -7.27 -17.69
CA LEU A 29 -4.53 -6.83 -16.83
C LEU A 29 -3.51 -5.99 -17.62
N ARG A 30 -3.14 -6.43 -18.84
CA ARG A 30 -2.30 -5.65 -19.75
C ARG A 30 -2.93 -4.32 -20.16
N MET A 31 -4.25 -4.24 -20.26
CA MET A 31 -4.95 -2.98 -20.50
C MET A 31 -4.75 -2.04 -19.31
N TYR A 32 -5.03 -2.49 -18.07
CA TYR A 32 -4.84 -1.65 -16.88
C TYR A 32 -3.39 -1.17 -16.69
N GLU A 33 -2.40 -2.00 -17.04
CA GLU A 33 -0.99 -1.58 -17.11
C GLU A 33 -0.77 -0.44 -18.12
N ARG A 34 -1.29 -0.58 -19.35
CA ARG A 34 -1.18 0.45 -20.39
C ARG A 34 -1.90 1.75 -20.01
N GLU A 35 -3.01 1.64 -19.30
CA GLU A 35 -3.73 2.80 -18.76
C GLU A 35 -2.99 3.49 -17.61
N GLY A 36 -1.91 2.89 -17.09
CA GLY A 36 -1.07 3.46 -16.03
C GLY A 36 -1.61 3.24 -14.63
N PHE A 37 -2.65 2.40 -14.46
CA PHE A 37 -3.20 2.13 -13.13
C PHE A 37 -2.26 1.30 -12.26
N ILE A 38 -1.34 0.58 -12.88
CA ILE A 38 -0.38 -0.30 -12.21
C ILE A 38 0.93 -0.34 -12.99
N CYS A 39 2.05 -0.40 -12.26
CA CYS A 39 3.38 -0.46 -12.82
C CYS A 39 4.11 -1.68 -12.25
N PRO A 40 3.89 -2.89 -12.79
CA PRO A 40 4.52 -4.10 -12.29
C PRO A 40 6.05 -4.03 -12.48
N HIS A 41 6.77 -4.67 -11.57
CA HIS A 41 8.21 -4.78 -11.70
C HIS A 41 8.57 -5.70 -12.87
N ARG A 42 9.64 -5.38 -13.61
CA ARG A 42 10.13 -6.20 -14.72
C ARG A 42 11.48 -6.79 -14.36
N ILE A 43 11.55 -8.11 -14.28
CA ILE A 43 12.82 -8.84 -14.17
C ILE A 43 13.08 -9.50 -15.53
N ASN A 44 14.16 -9.06 -16.19
CA ASN A 44 14.47 -9.38 -17.59
C ASN A 44 13.31 -8.99 -18.53
N ARG A 45 12.48 -9.97 -18.92
CA ARG A 45 11.30 -9.81 -19.79
C ARG A 45 9.99 -10.12 -19.10
N GLN A 46 10.04 -10.56 -17.84
CA GLN A 46 8.89 -11.06 -17.12
C GLN A 46 8.34 -9.98 -16.18
N ARG A 47 7.02 -9.78 -16.26
CA ARG A 47 6.27 -8.89 -15.38
C ARG A 47 5.95 -9.64 -14.10
N LEU A 48 6.37 -9.08 -12.98
CA LEU A 48 6.12 -9.59 -11.65
C LEU A 48 5.32 -8.55 -10.87
N TYR A 49 4.26 -9.02 -10.23
CA TYR A 49 3.36 -8.23 -9.42
C TYR A 49 3.63 -8.53 -7.96
N SER A 50 3.58 -7.50 -7.14
CA SER A 50 3.66 -7.55 -5.68
C SER A 50 2.27 -7.71 -5.05
N ASP A 51 2.18 -7.96 -3.75
CA ASP A 51 0.88 -7.97 -3.06
C ASP A 51 0.18 -6.61 -3.14
N GLU A 52 0.93 -5.50 -3.07
CA GLU A 52 0.40 -4.14 -3.26
C GLU A 52 -0.18 -3.94 -4.67
N ASP A 53 0.45 -4.55 -5.68
CA ASP A 53 -0.07 -4.54 -7.04
C ASP A 53 -1.41 -5.28 -7.15
N LEU A 54 -1.55 -6.43 -6.47
CA LEU A 54 -2.80 -7.18 -6.45
C LEU A 54 -3.93 -6.38 -5.78
N ASP A 55 -3.65 -5.75 -4.64
CA ASP A 55 -4.61 -4.89 -3.94
C ASP A 55 -5.09 -3.72 -4.82
N ARG A 56 -4.15 -3.13 -5.58
CA ARG A 56 -4.44 -2.03 -6.50
C ARG A 56 -5.25 -2.51 -7.70
N LEU A 57 -4.91 -3.66 -8.29
CA LEU A 57 -5.66 -4.27 -9.39
C LEU A 57 -7.09 -4.63 -8.98
N ASN A 58 -7.27 -5.19 -7.78
CA ASN A 58 -8.59 -5.54 -7.27
C ASN A 58 -9.49 -4.30 -7.16
N LEU A 59 -8.96 -3.18 -6.66
CA LEU A 59 -9.68 -1.91 -6.62
C LEU A 59 -10.04 -1.41 -8.03
N VAL A 60 -9.10 -1.44 -8.97
CA VAL A 60 -9.33 -1.01 -10.36
C VAL A 60 -10.41 -1.86 -11.03
N ILE A 61 -10.38 -3.18 -10.83
CA ILE A 61 -11.39 -4.11 -11.36
C ILE A 61 -12.76 -3.76 -10.79
N ARG A 62 -12.86 -3.55 -9.48
CA ARG A 62 -14.10 -3.16 -8.82
C ARG A 62 -14.66 -1.85 -9.36
N LEU A 63 -13.82 -0.81 -9.45
CA LEU A 63 -14.21 0.50 -9.97
C LEU A 63 -14.72 0.40 -11.42
N THR A 64 -14.04 -0.35 -12.27
CA THR A 64 -14.37 -0.42 -13.70
C THR A 64 -15.50 -1.39 -14.03
N LYS A 65 -15.55 -2.56 -13.39
CA LYS A 65 -16.53 -3.62 -13.69
C LYS A 65 -17.81 -3.52 -12.87
N GLU A 66 -17.71 -3.24 -11.57
CA GLU A 66 -18.89 -3.20 -10.69
C GLU A 66 -19.53 -1.81 -10.67
N LEU A 67 -18.71 -0.76 -10.63
CA LEU A 67 -19.18 0.62 -10.45
C LEU A 67 -19.23 1.42 -11.77
N GLY A 68 -18.77 0.85 -12.88
CA GLY A 68 -18.80 1.50 -14.20
C GLY A 68 -17.97 2.77 -14.30
N VAL A 69 -16.99 2.96 -13.41
CA VAL A 69 -16.14 4.15 -13.40
C VAL A 69 -15.21 4.13 -14.61
N ASN A 70 -15.15 5.25 -15.32
CA ASN A 70 -14.29 5.40 -16.48
C ASN A 70 -12.80 5.56 -16.10
N LYS A 71 -11.92 5.57 -17.10
CA LYS A 71 -10.47 5.67 -16.89
C LYS A 71 -10.06 6.89 -16.03
N ALA A 72 -10.60 8.07 -16.34
CA ALA A 72 -10.26 9.29 -15.65
C ALA A 72 -10.68 9.26 -14.18
N GLY A 73 -11.86 8.71 -13.90
CA GLY A 73 -12.35 8.51 -12.53
C GLY A 73 -11.46 7.55 -11.75
N VAL A 74 -11.04 6.44 -12.34
CA VAL A 74 -10.11 5.50 -11.70
C VAL A 74 -8.78 6.18 -11.36
N ASP A 75 -8.19 6.94 -12.28
CA ASP A 75 -6.94 7.66 -12.03
C ASP A 75 -7.07 8.64 -10.85
N ILE A 76 -8.14 9.44 -10.81
CA ILE A 76 -8.41 10.38 -9.71
C ILE A 76 -8.53 9.63 -8.38
N ILE A 77 -9.31 8.55 -8.33
CA ILE A 77 -9.52 7.76 -7.11
C ILE A 77 -8.20 7.16 -6.61
N LEU A 78 -7.37 6.64 -7.51
CA LEU A 78 -6.06 6.09 -7.15
C LEU A 78 -5.11 7.16 -6.60
N ARG A 79 -5.10 8.37 -7.18
CA ARG A 79 -4.31 9.50 -6.67
C ARG A 79 -4.79 9.94 -5.29
N MET A 80 -6.10 10.07 -5.10
CA MET A 80 -6.69 10.42 -3.80
C MET A 80 -6.34 9.38 -2.73
N ARG A 81 -6.42 8.08 -3.06
CA ARG A 81 -6.01 7.00 -2.15
C ARG A 81 -4.53 7.11 -1.75
N ASN A 82 -3.65 7.41 -2.71
CA ASN A 82 -2.23 7.61 -2.43
C ASN A 82 -2.01 8.80 -1.47
N GLN A 83 -2.70 9.93 -1.70
CA GLN A 83 -2.62 11.11 -0.84
C GLN A 83 -3.13 10.82 0.58
N LEU A 84 -4.26 10.13 0.72
CA LEU A 84 -4.80 9.70 2.02
C LEU A 84 -3.81 8.80 2.77
N THR A 85 -3.17 7.88 2.07
CA THR A 85 -2.17 6.98 2.67
C THR A 85 -0.94 7.77 3.14
N ALA A 86 -0.47 8.74 2.35
CA ALA A 86 0.63 9.61 2.74
C ALA A 86 0.29 10.45 3.99
N MET A 87 -0.88 11.09 3.99
CA MET A 87 -1.37 11.87 5.14
C MET A 87 -1.52 11.00 6.39
N GLN A 88 -2.04 9.78 6.26
CA GLN A 88 -2.15 8.85 7.38
C GLN A 88 -0.77 8.45 7.95
N ASN A 89 0.22 8.26 7.08
CA ASN A 89 1.58 7.94 7.51
C ASN A 89 2.21 9.12 8.26
N GLU A 90 2.08 10.35 7.75
CA GLU A 90 2.55 11.56 8.42
C GLU A 90 1.87 11.75 9.78
N MET A 91 0.55 11.58 9.85
CA MET A 91 -0.19 11.68 11.11
C MET A 91 0.25 10.60 12.11
N ASN A 92 0.49 9.37 11.65
CA ASN A 92 1.00 8.31 12.51
C ASN A 92 2.41 8.60 13.02
N GLU A 93 3.26 9.25 12.21
CA GLU A 93 4.59 9.67 12.61
C GLU A 93 4.51 10.80 13.65
N MET A 94 3.67 11.81 13.40
CA MET A 94 3.41 12.91 14.34
C MET A 94 2.91 12.39 15.69
N MET A 95 1.96 11.45 15.69
CA MET A 95 1.44 10.84 16.93
C MET A 95 2.53 10.09 17.71
N ARG A 96 3.47 9.43 17.02
CA ARG A 96 4.61 8.78 17.70
C ARG A 96 5.53 9.78 18.38
N TYR A 97 5.83 10.91 17.72
CA TYR A 97 6.63 11.96 18.35
C TYR A 97 5.95 12.50 19.61
N LEU A 98 4.63 12.74 19.57
CA LEU A 98 3.88 13.18 20.74
C LEU A 98 3.91 12.14 21.88
N ASP A 99 3.74 10.85 21.56
CA ASP A 99 3.81 9.78 22.56
C ASP A 99 5.20 9.66 23.20
N ASP A 100 6.26 9.81 22.41
CA ASP A 100 7.65 9.74 22.89
C ASP A 100 8.03 10.97 23.73
N ASP A 101 7.58 12.17 23.34
CA ASP A 101 7.76 13.40 24.12
C ASP A 101 7.04 13.29 25.48
N VAL A 102 5.77 12.85 25.49
CA VAL A 102 5.01 12.64 26.73
C VAL A 102 5.66 11.59 27.62
N ARG A 103 6.22 10.53 27.04
CA ARG A 103 6.97 9.51 27.79
C ARG A 103 8.23 10.10 28.42
N SER A 104 9.02 10.87 27.68
CA SER A 104 10.24 11.51 28.18
C SER A 104 9.95 12.47 29.33
N ASP A 105 8.93 13.32 29.20
CA ASP A 105 8.49 14.26 30.25
C ASP A 105 8.08 13.52 31.53
N PHE A 106 7.36 12.40 31.38
CA PHE A 106 6.96 11.57 32.51
C PHE A 106 8.17 10.93 33.21
N GLU A 107 9.13 10.39 32.46
CA GLU A 107 10.36 9.81 32.99
C GLU A 107 11.20 10.85 33.75
N GLU A 108 11.30 12.07 33.23
CA GLU A 108 12.03 13.15 33.89
C GLU A 108 11.36 13.57 35.21
N ARG A 109 10.02 13.64 35.23
CA ARG A 109 9.27 13.91 36.47
C ARG A 109 9.45 12.80 37.51
N ILE A 110 9.38 11.53 37.10
CA ILE A 110 9.63 10.38 37.96
C ILE A 110 11.05 10.49 38.56
N ARG A 111 12.07 10.76 37.74
CA ARG A 111 13.46 10.88 38.20
C ARG A 111 13.61 11.95 39.28
N LYS A 112 13.06 13.15 39.07
CA LYS A 112 13.11 14.24 40.05
C LYS A 112 12.47 13.85 41.39
N VAL A 113 11.34 13.13 41.38
CA VAL A 113 10.68 12.66 42.60
C VAL A 113 11.54 11.66 43.39
N PHE A 114 12.35 10.86 42.70
CA PHE A 114 13.24 9.89 43.35
C PHE A 114 14.60 10.47 43.75
N GLU A 115 15.06 11.57 43.15
CA GLU A 115 16.30 12.28 43.53
C GLU A 115 16.12 13.25 44.72
N GLU A 116 14.89 13.68 45.03
CA GLU A 116 14.59 14.58 46.16
C GLU A 116 14.34 13.85 47.51
N LYS A 117 14.73 12.58 47.64
CA LYS A 117 14.70 11.80 48.89
C LYS A 117 16.06 11.22 49.25
#